data_AF-A0A9P0K0K7-F1
#
_entry.id   AF-A0A9P0K0K7-F1
#
_cell.length_a   1.000
_cell.length_b   1.000
_cell.length_c   1.000
_cell.angle_alpha   90.00
_cell.angle_beta   90.00
_cell.angle_gamma   90.00
#
_symmetry.space_group_name_H-M   'P 1'
#
loop_
_entity.id
_entity.type
_entity.pdbx_description
1 polymer ?
#
loop_
_entity_poly.entity_id
_entity_poly.type
_entity_poly.pdbx_seq_one_letter_code
_entity_poly.pdbx_strand_id
1 'polypeptide(L)'
;MTNILTLPLSNEKDVKLELQVSFLSNFTARLRITEVNRKRYELKEVLDHEPHAVKYDITQQTNHKLRIHPHGLHDASIIISRGAPFSLELAYKTHTRINFDSSQLVFESAEEGEAFSFNVGFQGSTNLYGLHHHADRMTLRETVEADSDPYRLKNVDAGQYQTNSTKSLYGAVPVIYGHSKKSTSGIFLHNAAQQWVDITYKEKLKPSARFIVEGGTLDLFLFFGPSFKDVVRQYVDLTGRMHMPQLWTLGYHQCRYSYLTQDDVKEVVTKMEEYDFPMDAIWLDIDYTDGKKYFTWNPQNYSDPVGLQKYLASMNKRLITIIDPHIKVDSDYPVYVGGQGKYFVKWENGSDFQGTKYYIVSNV
;
A
#
# COMPACT_ATOMS: atom_id res chain seq x y z
N MET A 1 -11.75 31.69 2.23
CA MET A 1 -10.77 31.11 3.16
C MET A 1 -10.61 29.65 2.79
N THR A 2 -9.38 29.16 2.70
CA THR A 2 -9.10 27.74 2.46
C THR A 2 -9.56 26.93 3.68
N ASN A 3 -10.20 25.78 3.48
CA ASN A 3 -10.60 24.85 4.55
C ASN A 3 -9.41 24.05 5.11
N ILE A 4 -8.20 24.53 4.85
CA ILE A 4 -6.92 23.93 5.23
C ILE A 4 -6.22 24.94 6.13
N LEU A 5 -5.84 24.50 7.32
CA LEU A 5 -4.99 25.25 8.24
C LEU A 5 -3.53 25.03 7.83
N THR A 6 -2.83 26.10 7.49
CA THR A 6 -1.39 26.06 7.18
C THR A 6 -0.61 26.76 8.28
N LEU A 7 0.41 26.08 8.82
CA LEU A 7 1.33 26.61 9.81
C LEU A 7 2.77 26.53 9.26
N PRO A 8 3.54 27.62 9.31
CA PRO A 8 4.94 27.57 8.90
C PRO A 8 5.76 26.72 9.87
N LEU A 9 6.67 25.93 9.32
CA LEU A 9 7.67 25.15 10.03
C LEU A 9 9.06 25.46 9.45
N SER A 10 10.10 25.19 10.22
CA SER A 10 11.48 25.21 9.75
C SER A 10 12.23 24.02 10.34
N ASN A 11 13.11 23.40 9.55
CA ASN A 11 14.03 22.39 10.07
C ASN A 11 15.32 23.04 10.61
N GLU A 12 16.23 22.24 11.16
CA GLU A 12 17.50 22.70 11.74
C GLU A 12 18.46 23.34 10.73
N LYS A 13 18.20 23.19 9.42
CA LYS A 13 18.96 23.80 8.32
C LYS A 13 18.25 25.03 7.73
N ASP A 14 17.29 25.60 8.46
CA ASP A 14 16.46 26.75 8.04
C ASP A 14 15.65 26.53 6.74
N VAL A 15 15.43 25.27 6.34
CA VAL A 15 14.53 24.94 5.23
C VAL A 15 13.11 25.24 5.67
N LYS A 16 12.41 26.06 4.87
CA LYS A 16 11.01 26.43 5.11
C LYS A 16 10.09 25.28 4.69
N LEU A 17 9.31 24.82 5.66
CA LEU A 17 8.31 23.79 5.51
C LEU A 17 6.92 24.36 5.83
N GLU A 18 5.88 23.68 5.38
CA GLU A 18 4.50 23.96 5.74
C GLU A 18 3.84 22.73 6.34
N LEU A 19 3.29 22.87 7.54
CA LEU A 19 2.33 21.92 8.09
C LEU A 19 0.94 22.31 7.62
N GLN A 20 0.30 21.43 6.86
CA GLN A 20 -1.06 21.60 6.37
C GLN A 20 -1.98 20.59 7.06
N VAL A 21 -3.04 21.08 7.69
CA VAL A 21 -4.00 20.25 8.43
C VAL A 21 -5.40 20.56 7.94
N SER A 22 -6.17 19.52 7.66
CA SER A 22 -7.57 19.66 7.26
C SER A 22 -8.43 18.56 7.86
N PHE A 23 -9.69 18.91 8.15
CA PHE A 23 -10.74 17.92 8.32
C PHE A 23 -11.30 17.56 6.96
N LEU A 24 -11.61 16.30 6.76
CA LEU A 24 -12.29 15.76 5.59
C LEU A 24 -13.71 15.33 6.00
N SER A 25 -14.51 14.91 5.02
CA SER A 25 -15.76 14.21 5.29
C SER A 25 -15.52 12.91 6.08
N ASN A 26 -16.60 12.36 6.64
CA ASN A 26 -16.63 11.03 7.30
C ASN A 26 -15.70 10.86 8.52
N PHE A 27 -15.46 11.91 9.30
CA PHE A 27 -14.58 11.86 10.48
C PHE A 27 -13.17 11.38 10.13
N THR A 28 -12.59 12.00 9.11
CA THR A 28 -11.19 11.81 8.72
C THR A 28 -10.49 13.16 8.78
N ALA A 29 -9.19 13.16 9.05
CA ALA A 29 -8.34 14.33 8.90
C ALA A 29 -7.13 14.00 8.01
N ARG A 30 -6.52 15.03 7.45
CA ARG A 30 -5.29 14.91 6.66
C ARG A 30 -4.25 15.88 7.19
N LEU A 31 -3.05 15.37 7.39
CA LEU A 31 -1.85 16.08 7.80
C LEU A 31 -0.83 15.95 6.67
N ARG A 32 -0.34 17.08 6.17
CA ARG A 32 0.76 17.11 5.20
C ARG A 32 1.90 17.97 5.72
N ILE A 33 3.13 17.56 5.43
CA ILE A 33 4.31 18.41 5.57
C ILE A 33 5.00 18.51 4.21
N THR A 34 5.09 19.74 3.69
CA THR A 34 5.65 20.03 2.37
C THR A 34 6.77 21.07 2.46
N GLU A 35 7.69 21.04 1.50
CA GLU A 35 8.68 22.11 1.33
C GLU A 35 8.07 23.30 0.57
N VAL A 36 8.43 24.52 0.98
CA VAL A 36 7.93 25.74 0.33
C VAL A 36 8.59 25.96 -1.04
N ASN A 37 9.89 25.67 -1.14
CA ASN A 37 10.72 26.06 -2.29
C ASN A 37 11.06 24.89 -3.24
N ARG A 38 10.68 23.66 -2.88
CA ARG A 38 10.98 22.45 -3.63
C ARG A 38 9.77 21.54 -3.64
N LYS A 39 9.58 20.82 -4.75
CA LYS A 39 8.54 19.80 -4.85
C LYS A 39 9.14 18.44 -4.58
N ARG A 40 8.45 17.67 -3.75
CA ARG A 40 8.67 16.24 -3.55
C ARG A 40 7.74 15.44 -4.44
N TYR A 41 8.02 14.15 -4.60
CA TYR A 41 7.09 13.25 -5.26
C TYR A 41 5.75 13.16 -4.50
N GLU A 42 4.65 13.38 -5.23
CA GLU A 42 3.28 13.21 -4.74
C GLU A 42 2.69 11.97 -5.39
N LEU A 43 2.23 11.02 -4.58
CA LEU A 43 1.60 9.80 -5.06
C LEU A 43 0.25 10.12 -5.73
N LYS A 44 -0.02 9.50 -6.88
CA LYS A 44 -1.23 9.68 -7.68
C LYS A 44 -1.92 8.34 -7.91
N GLU A 45 -3.20 8.38 -8.30
CA GLU A 45 -3.98 7.20 -8.72
C GLU A 45 -4.20 6.14 -7.61
N VAL A 46 -3.92 6.47 -6.34
CA VAL A 46 -4.21 5.61 -5.18
C VAL A 46 -5.47 6.06 -4.44
N LEU A 47 -5.72 7.37 -4.41
CA LEU A 47 -7.00 7.91 -3.94
C LEU A 47 -8.02 7.80 -5.08
N ASP A 48 -9.21 7.33 -4.77
CA ASP A 48 -10.34 7.24 -5.71
C ASP A 48 -10.72 8.63 -6.25
N HIS A 49 -10.58 9.65 -5.40
CA HIS A 49 -10.68 11.06 -5.74
C HIS A 49 -9.97 11.91 -4.68
N GLU A 50 -9.59 13.15 -5.02
CA GLU A 50 -9.03 14.09 -4.06
C GLU A 50 -10.11 14.46 -3.00
N PRO A 51 -9.88 14.18 -1.70
CA PRO A 51 -10.91 14.35 -0.69
C PRO A 51 -11.16 15.83 -0.37
N HIS A 52 -12.42 16.19 -0.24
CA HIS A 52 -12.83 17.57 0.01
C HIS A 52 -12.60 17.98 1.48
N ALA A 53 -11.78 19.02 1.69
CA ALA A 53 -11.58 19.62 3.01
C ALA A 53 -12.84 20.36 3.49
N VAL A 54 -13.33 20.04 4.69
CA VAL A 54 -14.49 20.68 5.29
C VAL A 54 -14.09 21.89 6.15
N LYS A 55 -15.02 22.84 6.30
CA LYS A 55 -14.81 24.02 7.16
C LYS A 55 -14.47 23.59 8.59
N TYR A 56 -13.68 24.41 9.27
CA TYR A 56 -13.33 24.21 10.67
C TYR A 56 -13.55 25.50 11.47
N ASP A 57 -13.80 25.33 12.77
CA ASP A 57 -13.92 26.41 13.73
C ASP A 57 -12.72 26.37 14.69
N ILE A 58 -12.13 27.53 14.97
CA ILE A 58 -11.08 27.68 15.97
C ILE A 58 -11.75 27.94 17.33
N THR A 59 -11.54 27.04 18.29
CA THR A 59 -12.12 27.17 19.65
C THR A 59 -11.10 27.57 20.70
N GLN A 60 -9.81 27.41 20.41
CA GLN A 60 -8.72 27.88 21.26
C GLN A 60 -7.55 28.32 20.39
N GLN A 61 -7.04 29.53 20.59
CA GLN A 61 -5.82 29.99 19.94
C GLN A 61 -4.99 30.80 20.93
N THR A 62 -3.81 30.28 21.23
CA THR A 62 -2.76 30.96 22.00
C THR A 62 -1.43 30.80 21.26
N ASN A 63 -0.37 31.44 21.78
CA ASN A 63 0.98 31.29 21.23
C ASN A 63 1.49 29.84 21.27
N HIS A 64 0.98 29.03 22.21
CA HIS A 64 1.45 27.66 22.46
C HIS A 64 0.47 26.58 22.02
N LYS A 65 -0.80 26.93 21.78
CA LYS A 65 -1.84 25.93 21.54
C LYS A 65 -2.90 26.43 20.57
N LEU A 66 -3.27 25.59 19.63
CA LEU A 66 -4.38 25.81 18.72
C LEU A 66 -5.31 24.59 18.79
N ARG A 67 -6.61 24.81 18.99
CA ARG A 67 -7.63 23.76 18.90
C ARG A 67 -8.63 24.14 17.83
N ILE A 68 -8.82 23.23 16.89
CA ILE A 68 -9.80 23.34 15.82
C ILE A 68 -10.79 22.17 15.87
N HIS A 69 -12.01 22.44 15.44
CA HIS A 69 -13.09 21.45 15.29
C HIS A 69 -13.61 21.50 13.85
N PRO A 70 -14.08 20.39 13.27
CA PRO A 70 -14.86 20.46 12.06
C PRO A 70 -16.15 21.26 12.32
N HIS A 71 -16.51 22.13 11.38
CA HIS A 71 -17.64 23.03 11.54
C HIS A 71 -18.93 22.24 11.75
N GLY A 72 -19.66 22.59 12.82
CA GLY A 72 -20.89 21.90 13.21
C GLY A 72 -20.71 20.54 13.91
N LEU A 73 -19.47 20.10 14.16
CA LEU A 73 -19.17 18.82 14.80
C LEU A 73 -18.12 18.99 15.92
N HIS A 74 -18.58 19.39 17.09
CA HIS A 74 -17.68 19.73 18.21
C HIS A 74 -17.07 18.52 18.92
N ASP A 75 -17.59 17.31 18.70
CA ASP A 75 -17.04 16.08 19.30
C ASP A 75 -15.69 15.67 18.69
N ALA A 76 -15.33 16.14 17.50
CA ALA A 76 -14.02 15.89 16.92
C ALA A 76 -13.15 17.15 17.07
N SER A 77 -11.87 16.98 17.38
CA SER A 77 -10.93 18.10 17.38
C SER A 77 -9.53 17.69 16.98
N ILE A 78 -8.79 18.66 16.45
CA ILE A 78 -7.35 18.59 16.28
C ILE A 78 -6.75 19.64 17.20
N ILE A 79 -5.82 19.21 18.04
CA ILE A 79 -5.13 20.06 19.01
C ILE A 79 -3.67 20.11 18.59
N ILE A 80 -3.17 21.30 18.31
CA ILE A 80 -1.79 21.54 17.91
C ILE A 80 -1.11 22.25 19.07
N SER A 81 -0.13 21.60 19.69
CA SER A 81 0.79 22.22 20.63
C SER A 81 1.98 22.75 19.85
N ARG A 82 2.14 24.07 19.86
CA ARG A 82 3.18 24.79 19.09
C ARG A 82 4.49 24.79 19.88
N GLY A 83 5.58 24.56 19.17
CA GLY A 83 6.93 24.53 19.74
C GLY A 83 7.89 23.82 18.80
N ALA A 84 9.14 23.71 19.22
CA ALA A 84 10.12 22.81 18.64
C ALA A 84 10.60 21.88 19.77
N PRO A 85 10.07 20.65 19.89
CA PRO A 85 9.11 20.00 18.98
C PRO A 85 7.67 20.51 19.11
N PHE A 86 6.88 20.32 18.05
CA PHE A 86 5.42 20.50 18.05
C PHE A 86 4.73 19.14 18.19
N SER A 87 3.45 19.16 18.55
CA SER A 87 2.63 17.94 18.52
C SER A 87 1.23 18.22 17.99
N LEU A 88 0.62 17.19 17.41
CA LEU A 88 -0.74 17.20 16.94
C LEU A 88 -1.51 16.04 17.56
N GLU A 89 -2.64 16.33 18.19
CA GLU A 89 -3.51 15.33 18.79
C GLU A 89 -4.84 15.31 18.05
N LEU A 90 -5.22 14.13 17.58
CA LEU A 90 -6.56 13.84 17.09
C LEU A 90 -7.40 13.38 18.27
N ALA A 91 -8.40 14.17 18.67
CA ALA A 91 -9.23 13.88 19.83
C ALA A 91 -10.70 13.72 19.44
N TYR A 92 -11.35 12.72 20.04
CA TYR A 92 -12.79 12.53 19.98
C TYR A 92 -13.38 12.64 21.39
N LYS A 93 -14.30 13.58 21.56
CA LYS A 93 -14.81 14.07 22.84
C LYS A 93 -13.65 14.52 23.72
N THR A 94 -13.49 13.92 24.89
CA THR A 94 -12.43 14.23 25.85
C THR A 94 -11.18 13.36 25.69
N HIS A 95 -11.15 12.45 24.72
CA HIS A 95 -10.08 11.45 24.59
C HIS A 95 -9.25 11.67 23.33
N THR A 96 -7.95 11.84 23.50
CA THR A 96 -7.00 11.73 22.41
C THR A 96 -6.99 10.29 21.89
N ARG A 97 -7.01 10.14 20.57
CA ARG A 97 -7.03 8.86 19.84
C ARG A 97 -5.73 8.61 19.10
N ILE A 98 -5.17 9.66 18.52
CA ILE A 98 -3.90 9.64 17.80
C ILE A 98 -3.09 10.85 18.26
N ASN A 99 -1.81 10.66 18.47
CA ASN A 99 -0.87 11.74 18.72
C ASN A 99 0.28 11.64 17.72
N PHE A 100 0.51 12.70 16.95
CA PHE A 100 1.71 12.90 16.15
C PHE A 100 2.66 13.76 16.98
N ASP A 101 3.84 13.24 17.28
CA ASP A 101 4.88 13.94 18.03
C ASP A 101 6.06 14.23 17.10
N SER A 102 6.42 15.51 16.96
CA SER A 102 7.53 15.93 16.12
C SER A 102 8.90 15.79 16.80
N SER A 103 9.00 15.27 18.02
CA SER A 103 10.27 15.03 18.72
C SER A 103 11.22 14.10 17.95
N GLN A 104 10.65 13.21 17.13
CA GLN A 104 11.38 12.31 16.23
C GLN A 104 11.13 12.64 14.75
N LEU A 105 10.64 13.84 14.45
CA LEU A 105 10.47 14.30 13.07
C LEU A 105 11.84 14.67 12.49
N VAL A 106 12.31 13.86 11.55
CA VAL A 106 13.45 14.20 10.69
C VAL A 106 12.88 14.49 9.31
N PHE A 107 13.34 15.55 8.67
CA PHE A 107 12.89 15.93 7.33
C PHE A 107 14.07 16.45 6.53
N GLU A 108 14.73 15.54 5.82
CA GLU A 108 15.91 15.84 5.01
C GLU A 108 15.50 16.52 3.72
N SER A 109 16.10 17.67 3.45
CA SER A 109 15.89 18.44 2.22
C SER A 109 17.26 18.75 1.62
N ALA A 110 17.80 17.82 0.82
CA ALA A 110 19.08 17.96 0.13
C ALA A 110 18.97 17.43 -1.31
N GLU A 111 19.83 17.86 -2.23
CA GLU A 111 19.82 17.33 -3.61
C GLU A 111 19.92 15.80 -3.63
N GLU A 112 20.70 15.24 -2.70
CA GLU A 112 21.00 13.80 -2.60
C GLU A 112 19.97 13.00 -1.79
N GLY A 113 19.01 13.65 -1.10
CA GLY A 113 18.13 12.96 -0.17
C GLY A 113 16.84 13.71 0.19
N GLU A 114 15.74 12.97 0.22
CA GLU A 114 14.41 13.44 0.62
C GLU A 114 13.85 12.62 1.79
N ALA A 115 14.68 11.89 2.52
CA ALA A 115 14.21 11.00 3.57
C ALA A 115 13.52 11.79 4.70
N PHE A 116 12.49 11.17 5.30
CA PHE A 116 11.86 11.72 6.48
C PHE A 116 11.46 10.62 7.46
N SER A 117 11.31 10.98 8.73
CA SER A 117 10.77 10.08 9.75
C SER A 117 9.78 10.82 10.64
N PHE A 118 8.83 10.09 11.21
CA PHE A 118 7.86 10.65 12.16
C PHE A 118 7.33 9.56 13.09
N ASN A 119 6.78 9.96 14.24
CA ASN A 119 6.18 9.05 15.19
C ASN A 119 4.69 9.34 15.38
N VAL A 120 3.89 8.28 15.48
CA VAL A 120 2.46 8.34 15.80
C VAL A 120 2.12 7.41 16.96
N GLY A 121 1.44 7.92 17.98
CA GLY A 121 0.92 7.15 19.11
C GLY A 121 -0.59 6.91 18.98
N PHE A 122 -1.05 5.71 19.34
CA PHE A 122 -2.44 5.27 19.29
C PHE A 122 -3.02 5.18 20.71
N GLN A 123 -3.44 6.32 21.24
CA GLN A 123 -3.88 6.48 22.63
C GLN A 123 -5.12 5.62 22.95
N GLY A 124 -5.03 4.83 24.02
CA GLY A 124 -6.07 3.90 24.47
C GLY A 124 -6.18 2.61 23.67
N SER A 125 -5.30 2.39 22.69
CA SER A 125 -5.20 1.12 21.94
C SER A 125 -4.38 0.10 22.70
N THR A 126 -4.67 -1.18 22.53
CA THR A 126 -3.89 -2.28 23.14
C THR A 126 -3.05 -3.03 22.12
N ASN A 127 -3.49 -3.05 20.86
CA ASN A 127 -2.81 -3.75 19.76
C ASN A 127 -2.83 -2.87 18.51
N LEU A 128 -1.78 -2.98 17.70
CA LEU A 128 -1.70 -2.43 16.36
C LEU A 128 -1.82 -3.54 15.31
N TYR A 129 -2.44 -3.22 14.18
CA TYR A 129 -2.67 -4.11 13.04
C TYR A 129 -2.38 -3.36 11.73
N GLY A 130 -2.14 -4.09 10.64
CA GLY A 130 -1.98 -3.51 9.30
C GLY A 130 -0.59 -3.75 8.72
N LEU A 131 -0.04 -2.74 8.03
CA LEU A 131 1.26 -2.77 7.36
C LEU A 131 1.48 -3.94 6.38
N HIS A 132 0.42 -4.52 5.83
CA HIS A 132 0.54 -5.67 4.94
C HIS A 132 1.45 -5.37 3.73
N HIS A 133 2.24 -6.31 3.20
CA HIS A 133 2.21 -7.75 3.41
C HIS A 133 3.48 -8.29 4.09
N HIS A 134 3.29 -9.00 5.20
CA HIS A 134 4.34 -9.73 5.93
C HIS A 134 3.85 -11.12 6.29
N ALA A 135 4.74 -12.11 6.25
CA ALA A 135 4.47 -13.46 6.74
C ALA A 135 4.65 -13.49 8.26
N ASP A 136 3.79 -12.76 8.95
CA ASP A 136 3.82 -12.59 10.40
C ASP A 136 2.40 -12.73 10.99
N ARG A 137 2.30 -12.74 12.32
CA ARG A 137 1.04 -12.67 13.05
C ARG A 137 0.27 -11.39 12.73
N MET A 138 -1.05 -11.43 12.91
CA MET A 138 -1.94 -10.30 12.59
C MET A 138 -1.68 -9.05 13.46
N THR A 139 -1.35 -9.25 14.75
CA THR A 139 -0.99 -8.15 15.66
C THR A 139 0.48 -7.77 15.46
N LEU A 140 0.75 -6.52 15.10
CA LEU A 140 2.13 -6.06 14.91
C LEU A 140 2.95 -6.27 16.19
N ARG A 141 4.16 -6.82 16.05
CA ARG A 141 5.10 -7.04 17.16
C ARG A 141 5.91 -5.81 17.51
N GLU A 142 6.36 -5.75 18.77
CA GLU A 142 7.40 -4.82 19.21
C GLU A 142 8.66 -5.04 18.36
N THR A 143 9.31 -3.96 17.92
CA THR A 143 10.56 -4.03 17.14
C THR A 143 11.69 -3.21 17.76
N VAL A 144 11.42 -2.22 18.62
CA VAL A 144 12.47 -1.31 19.11
C VAL A 144 13.34 -1.94 20.19
N GLU A 145 12.74 -2.70 21.11
CA GLU A 145 13.45 -3.41 22.19
C GLU A 145 13.45 -4.94 22.01
N ALA A 146 12.91 -5.41 20.89
CA ALA A 146 12.90 -6.82 20.54
C ALA A 146 14.13 -7.16 19.69
N ASP A 147 14.48 -8.45 19.64
CA ASP A 147 15.43 -8.99 18.66
C ASP A 147 14.73 -9.13 17.29
N SER A 148 14.21 -8.02 16.76
CA SER A 148 13.42 -7.98 15.52
C SER A 148 13.69 -6.69 14.75
N ASP A 149 13.88 -6.81 13.44
CA ASP A 149 13.94 -5.66 12.54
C ASP A 149 12.58 -4.94 12.47
N PRO A 150 12.57 -3.62 12.12
CA PRO A 150 11.36 -2.89 11.79
C PRO A 150 10.56 -3.58 10.67
N TYR A 151 9.24 -3.36 10.63
CA TYR A 151 8.43 -3.77 9.48
C TYR A 151 8.88 -3.00 8.23
N ARG A 152 9.34 -3.72 7.20
CA ARG A 152 9.78 -3.12 5.95
C ARG A 152 8.65 -3.16 4.92
N LEU A 153 8.33 -2.02 4.31
CA LEU A 153 7.39 -1.92 3.20
C LEU A 153 8.19 -1.57 1.94
N LYS A 154 8.42 -2.60 1.11
CA LYS A 154 9.03 -2.53 -0.21
C LYS A 154 8.59 -3.75 -1.00
N ASN A 155 7.92 -3.56 -2.14
CA ASN A 155 7.51 -4.71 -2.94
C ASN A 155 8.76 -5.44 -3.45
N VAL A 156 8.93 -6.69 -3.03
CA VAL A 156 10.07 -7.55 -3.38
C VAL A 156 9.61 -8.96 -3.73
N ASP A 157 10.30 -9.56 -4.69
CA ASP A 157 10.15 -10.98 -5.03
C ASP A 157 10.97 -11.82 -4.03
N ALA A 158 10.34 -12.18 -2.91
CA ALA A 158 10.98 -12.90 -1.81
C ALA A 158 10.74 -14.42 -1.91
N GLY A 159 11.51 -15.09 -2.78
CA GLY A 159 11.49 -16.55 -2.90
C GLY A 159 11.81 -17.25 -1.56
N GLN A 160 11.06 -18.30 -1.25
CA GLN A 160 11.20 -19.07 0.02
C GLN A 160 11.19 -18.18 1.28
N TYR A 161 10.27 -17.22 1.33
CA TYR A 161 10.18 -16.29 2.46
C TYR A 161 10.05 -17.01 3.81
N GLN A 162 10.61 -16.39 4.84
CA GLN A 162 10.52 -16.89 6.22
C GLN A 162 9.20 -16.44 6.87
N THR A 163 8.58 -17.31 7.65
CA THR A 163 7.45 -16.95 8.52
C THR A 163 7.93 -16.28 9.81
N ASN A 164 7.03 -15.60 10.52
CA ASN A 164 7.31 -14.82 11.72
C ASN A 164 8.36 -13.71 11.49
N SER A 165 8.33 -13.09 10.30
CA SER A 165 9.32 -12.12 9.84
C SER A 165 8.70 -10.77 9.49
N THR A 166 9.40 -9.70 9.81
CA THR A 166 9.08 -8.30 9.46
C THR A 166 9.65 -7.88 8.08
N LYS A 167 10.31 -8.81 7.38
CA LYS A 167 10.85 -8.61 6.03
C LYS A 167 9.73 -8.38 5.02
N SER A 168 9.96 -7.45 4.11
CA SER A 168 9.03 -7.09 3.06
C SER A 168 8.74 -8.26 2.12
N LEU A 169 7.50 -8.33 1.61
CA LEU A 169 7.07 -9.28 0.59
C LEU A 169 6.60 -8.54 -0.69
N TYR A 170 5.69 -9.14 -1.44
CA TYR A 170 5.27 -8.69 -2.78
C TYR A 170 4.42 -7.41 -2.81
N GLY A 171 3.84 -6.99 -1.67
CA GLY A 171 2.92 -5.87 -1.60
C GLY A 171 3.11 -5.03 -0.33
N ALA A 172 2.71 -3.76 -0.39
CA ALA A 172 2.83 -2.78 0.67
C ALA A 172 1.57 -1.91 0.77
N VAL A 173 0.95 -1.91 1.96
CA VAL A 173 -0.23 -1.14 2.32
C VAL A 173 0.07 -0.43 3.64
N PRO A 174 0.53 0.85 3.60
CA PRO A 174 1.02 1.59 4.76
C PRO A 174 -0.12 2.16 5.62
N VAL A 175 -0.95 1.26 6.15
CA VAL A 175 -2.09 1.55 7.02
C VAL A 175 -1.86 0.89 8.37
N ILE A 176 -2.13 1.61 9.47
CA ILE A 176 -2.13 1.04 10.83
C ILE A 176 -3.49 1.27 11.47
N TYR A 177 -4.00 0.23 12.12
CA TYR A 177 -5.20 0.27 12.97
C TYR A 177 -4.79 0.07 14.42
N GLY A 178 -4.97 1.10 15.26
CA GLY A 178 -4.85 0.98 16.71
C GLY A 178 -6.18 0.57 17.31
N HIS A 179 -6.25 -0.59 17.94
CA HIS A 179 -7.52 -1.15 18.43
C HIS A 179 -7.46 -1.54 19.91
N SER A 180 -8.57 -1.31 20.60
CA SER A 180 -8.92 -1.90 21.89
C SER A 180 -10.42 -2.22 21.95
N LYS A 181 -10.85 -2.90 23.02
CA LYS A 181 -12.28 -3.18 23.27
C LYS A 181 -13.17 -1.94 23.28
N LYS A 182 -12.61 -0.75 23.53
CA LYS A 182 -13.37 0.51 23.65
C LYS A 182 -13.45 1.28 22.35
N SER A 183 -12.44 1.17 21.48
CA SER A 183 -12.34 1.98 20.26
C SER A 183 -11.23 1.52 19.33
N THR A 184 -11.36 1.90 18.06
CA THR A 184 -10.32 1.84 17.04
C THR A 184 -10.04 3.24 16.50
N SER A 185 -8.77 3.56 16.28
CA SER A 185 -8.32 4.66 15.44
C SER A 185 -7.36 4.12 14.38
N GLY A 186 -7.03 4.91 13.37
CA GLY A 186 -6.10 4.45 12.35
C GLY A 186 -5.40 5.56 11.60
N ILE A 187 -4.35 5.20 10.88
CA ILE A 187 -3.66 6.09 9.96
C ILE A 187 -3.46 5.41 8.61
N PHE A 188 -3.33 6.21 7.55
CA PHE A 188 -2.85 5.77 6.25
C PHE A 188 -1.79 6.77 5.76
N LEU A 189 -0.56 6.30 5.56
CA LEU A 189 0.50 7.11 4.96
C LEU A 189 0.43 6.98 3.44
N HIS A 190 0.00 8.03 2.76
CA HIS A 190 -0.14 8.08 1.31
C HIS A 190 1.22 8.35 0.64
N ASN A 191 2.07 7.33 0.63
CA ASN A 191 3.44 7.39 0.11
C ASN A 191 3.86 6.03 -0.49
N ALA A 192 4.58 6.06 -1.62
CA ALA A 192 5.00 4.86 -2.36
C ALA A 192 6.50 4.55 -2.25
N ALA A 193 7.28 5.42 -1.60
CA ALA A 193 8.70 5.16 -1.35
C ALA A 193 8.87 4.01 -0.36
N GLN A 194 10.10 3.49 -0.27
CA GLN A 194 10.42 2.47 0.71
C GLN A 194 10.22 2.99 2.14
N GLN A 195 9.66 2.14 3.00
CA GLN A 195 9.37 2.50 4.39
C GLN A 195 9.88 1.44 5.36
N TRP A 196 10.28 1.88 6.54
CA TRP A 196 10.51 1.05 7.71
C TRP A 196 9.64 1.57 8.85
N VAL A 197 9.01 0.66 9.59
CA VAL A 197 8.09 1.01 10.66
C VAL A 197 8.46 0.26 11.92
N ASP A 198 8.96 1.02 12.89
CA ASP A 198 9.21 0.54 14.23
C ASP A 198 7.94 0.60 15.06
N ILE A 199 7.68 -0.44 15.85
CA ILE A 199 6.49 -0.57 16.69
C ILE A 199 6.90 -0.66 18.15
N THR A 200 6.25 0.15 19.00
CA THR A 200 6.50 0.22 20.44
C THR A 200 5.23 0.01 21.26
N TYR A 201 5.34 -0.78 22.33
CA TYR A 201 4.29 -1.11 23.30
C TYR A 201 4.70 -0.83 24.76
N LYS A 202 5.85 -0.17 25.00
CA LYS A 202 6.37 0.14 26.35
C LYS A 202 5.31 0.69 27.31
N GLU A 203 4.47 1.59 26.81
CA GLU A 203 3.23 1.99 27.48
C GLU A 203 2.06 1.24 26.84
N LYS A 204 1.62 0.12 27.44
CA LYS A 204 0.64 -0.83 26.88
C LYS A 204 -0.64 -0.22 26.29
N LEU A 205 -1.06 0.95 26.79
CA LEU A 205 -2.25 1.68 26.34
C LEU A 205 -1.93 2.89 25.45
N LYS A 206 -0.68 3.04 25.04
CA LYS A 206 -0.19 4.09 24.14
C LYS A 206 0.81 3.51 23.15
N PRO A 207 0.49 2.40 22.46
CA PRO A 207 1.40 1.87 21.46
C PRO A 207 1.68 2.92 20.39
N SER A 208 2.89 2.92 19.84
CA SER A 208 3.31 3.88 18.82
C SER A 208 3.98 3.20 17.64
N ALA A 209 3.98 3.91 16.51
CA ALA A 209 4.67 3.51 15.30
C ALA A 209 5.56 4.65 14.80
N ARG A 210 6.85 4.37 14.61
CA ARG A 210 7.81 5.29 14.02
C ARG A 210 8.08 4.89 12.58
N PHE A 211 7.73 5.77 11.65
CA PHE A 211 7.97 5.59 10.23
C PHE A 211 9.31 6.24 9.86
N ILE A 212 10.08 5.56 9.02
CA ILE A 212 11.25 6.08 8.32
C ILE A 212 10.99 5.83 6.83
N VAL A 213 11.02 6.88 6.02
CA VAL A 213 10.56 6.87 4.63
C VAL A 213 11.65 7.47 3.75
N GLU A 214 11.96 6.80 2.64
CA GLU A 214 13.08 7.15 1.75
C GLU A 214 12.88 8.48 1.00
N GLY A 215 11.63 8.87 0.70
CA GLY A 215 11.36 10.10 -0.02
C GLY A 215 9.88 10.39 -0.26
N GLY A 216 9.62 11.42 -1.07
CA GLY A 216 8.26 11.90 -1.34
C GLY A 216 7.70 12.76 -0.21
N THR A 217 6.44 13.16 -0.37
CA THR A 217 5.73 14.00 0.60
C THR A 217 5.29 13.19 1.82
N LEU A 218 5.37 13.79 3.01
CA LEU A 218 4.67 13.29 4.20
C LEU A 218 3.19 13.68 4.04
N ASP A 219 2.37 12.71 3.65
CA ASP A 219 0.92 12.86 3.45
C ASP A 219 0.17 11.79 4.26
N LEU A 220 -0.37 12.18 5.41
CA LEU A 220 -0.90 11.27 6.42
C LEU A 220 -2.40 11.51 6.61
N PHE A 221 -3.19 10.48 6.33
CA PHE A 221 -4.60 10.43 6.68
C PHE A 221 -4.79 9.85 8.08
N LEU A 222 -5.70 10.44 8.83
CA LEU A 222 -5.98 10.12 10.23
C LEU A 222 -7.46 9.76 10.39
N PHE A 223 -7.73 8.60 10.98
CA PHE A 223 -9.06 8.01 11.10
C PHE A 223 -9.52 7.99 12.56
N PHE A 224 -10.67 8.61 12.83
CA PHE A 224 -11.20 8.72 14.20
C PHE A 224 -11.87 7.43 14.70
N GLY A 225 -12.37 6.57 13.79
CA GLY A 225 -13.25 5.44 14.11
C GLY A 225 -14.67 5.87 14.47
N PRO A 226 -15.32 5.32 15.52
CA PRO A 226 -14.69 4.69 16.67
C PRO A 226 -14.64 3.15 16.65
N SER A 227 -15.34 2.48 15.73
CA SER A 227 -15.25 1.01 15.59
C SER A 227 -14.24 0.63 14.51
N PHE A 228 -13.76 -0.62 14.53
CA PHE A 228 -12.89 -1.13 13.46
C PHE A 228 -13.56 -1.02 12.08
N LYS A 229 -14.86 -1.29 12.00
CA LYS A 229 -15.65 -1.16 10.77
C LYS A 229 -15.67 0.28 10.25
N ASP A 230 -15.73 1.27 11.15
CA ASP A 230 -15.75 2.68 10.76
C ASP A 230 -14.38 3.13 10.27
N VAL A 231 -13.28 2.69 10.90
CA VAL A 231 -11.92 2.99 10.41
C VAL A 231 -11.68 2.35 9.04
N VAL A 232 -12.12 1.11 8.82
CA VAL A 232 -12.02 0.48 7.48
C VAL A 232 -12.85 1.25 6.46
N ARG A 233 -14.06 1.70 6.80
CA ARG A 233 -14.90 2.55 5.92
C ARG A 233 -14.19 3.86 5.57
N GLN A 234 -13.62 4.54 6.57
CA GLN A 234 -12.87 5.78 6.38
C GLN A 234 -11.68 5.59 5.44
N TYR A 235 -11.00 4.44 5.52
CA TYR A 235 -9.91 4.09 4.62
C TYR A 235 -10.40 3.82 3.19
N VAL A 236 -11.40 2.95 2.99
CA VAL A 236 -11.89 2.60 1.64
C VAL A 236 -12.72 3.70 0.97
N ASP A 237 -13.22 4.67 1.74
CA ASP A 237 -13.81 5.90 1.17
C ASP A 237 -12.73 6.77 0.51
N LEU A 238 -11.46 6.64 0.91
CA LEU A 238 -10.33 7.33 0.27
C LEU A 238 -9.75 6.51 -0.89
N THR A 239 -9.53 5.21 -0.70
CA THR A 239 -8.77 4.36 -1.63
C THR A 239 -9.62 3.50 -2.55
N GLY A 240 -10.95 3.61 -2.44
CA GLY A 240 -11.89 2.79 -3.20
C GLY A 240 -12.28 1.50 -2.47
N ARG A 241 -13.41 0.95 -2.90
CA ARG A 241 -13.97 -0.30 -2.38
C ARG A 241 -13.63 -1.44 -3.31
N MET A 242 -13.59 -2.66 -2.78
CA MET A 242 -13.44 -3.86 -3.60
C MET A 242 -14.49 -3.87 -4.71
N HIS A 243 -14.04 -3.96 -5.97
CA HIS A 243 -14.93 -4.14 -7.11
C HIS A 243 -15.72 -5.44 -6.96
N MET A 244 -16.96 -5.47 -7.47
CA MET A 244 -17.76 -6.69 -7.46
C MET A 244 -17.05 -7.76 -8.32
N PRO A 245 -16.53 -8.85 -7.72
CA PRO A 245 -15.88 -9.90 -8.49
C PRO A 245 -16.88 -10.58 -9.44
N GLN A 246 -16.36 -11.11 -10.55
CA GLN A 246 -17.13 -12.03 -11.38
C GLN A 246 -17.39 -13.30 -10.57
N LEU A 247 -18.63 -13.81 -10.55
CA LEU A 247 -19.02 -14.88 -9.62
C LEU A 247 -18.09 -16.11 -9.65
N TRP A 248 -17.64 -16.52 -10.84
CA TRP A 248 -16.75 -17.67 -11.04
C TRP A 248 -15.38 -17.51 -10.36
N THR A 249 -14.93 -16.27 -10.07
CA THR A 249 -13.64 -16.05 -9.38
C THR A 249 -13.69 -16.36 -7.88
N LEU A 250 -14.88 -16.65 -7.34
CA LEU A 250 -15.08 -17.08 -5.95
C LEU A 250 -15.09 -18.62 -5.82
N GLY A 251 -15.12 -19.32 -6.95
CA GLY A 251 -15.09 -20.78 -7.01
C GLY A 251 -13.70 -21.37 -6.84
N TYR A 252 -13.53 -22.64 -7.19
CA TYR A 252 -12.22 -23.30 -7.12
C TYR A 252 -11.40 -23.05 -8.38
N HIS A 253 -10.14 -22.66 -8.18
CA HIS A 253 -9.16 -22.37 -9.23
C HIS A 253 -8.05 -23.42 -9.20
N GLN A 254 -7.94 -24.20 -10.27
CA GLN A 254 -6.91 -25.22 -10.43
C GLN A 254 -5.67 -24.61 -11.13
N CYS A 255 -4.51 -24.68 -10.49
CA CYS A 255 -3.27 -24.07 -11.00
C CYS A 255 -2.05 -24.91 -10.62
N ARG A 256 -1.01 -24.88 -11.47
CA ARG A 256 0.36 -25.29 -11.17
C ARG A 256 1.31 -24.61 -12.15
N TYR A 257 2.58 -24.56 -11.79
CA TYR A 257 3.67 -24.29 -12.73
C TYR A 257 4.22 -25.61 -13.31
N SER A 258 4.01 -25.99 -14.57
CA SER A 258 2.97 -25.59 -15.55
C SER A 258 2.10 -26.81 -15.88
N TYR A 259 0.97 -26.61 -16.58
CA TYR A 259 0.45 -27.62 -17.51
C TYR A 259 1.24 -27.47 -18.82
N LEU A 260 1.83 -28.55 -19.34
CA LEU A 260 2.80 -28.43 -20.41
C LEU A 260 2.14 -28.34 -21.78
N THR A 261 0.97 -28.94 -21.95
CA THR A 261 0.24 -28.97 -23.22
C THR A 261 -1.25 -28.64 -23.05
N GLN A 262 -1.90 -28.27 -24.16
CA GLN A 262 -3.35 -28.10 -24.20
C GLN A 262 -4.12 -29.39 -23.84
N ASP A 263 -3.55 -30.57 -24.10
CA ASP A 263 -4.21 -31.84 -23.79
C ASP A 263 -4.07 -32.20 -22.31
N ASP A 264 -2.96 -31.82 -21.64
CA ASP A 264 -2.84 -31.89 -20.17
C ASP A 264 -3.98 -31.10 -19.50
N VAL A 265 -4.27 -29.90 -20.02
CA VAL A 265 -5.35 -29.04 -19.51
C VAL A 265 -6.70 -29.73 -19.70
N LYS A 266 -6.96 -30.31 -20.87
CA LYS A 266 -8.21 -31.04 -21.13
C LYS A 266 -8.35 -32.24 -20.20
N GLU A 267 -7.30 -33.03 -20.06
CA GLU A 267 -7.28 -34.22 -19.20
C GLU A 267 -7.60 -33.87 -17.75
N VAL A 268 -6.97 -32.82 -17.20
CA VAL A 268 -7.22 -32.37 -15.82
C VAL A 268 -8.69 -31.98 -15.64
N VAL A 269 -9.25 -31.18 -16.57
CA VAL A 269 -10.64 -30.73 -16.45
C VAL A 269 -11.61 -31.91 -16.62
N THR A 270 -11.37 -32.82 -17.57
CA THR A 270 -12.18 -34.04 -17.72
C THR A 270 -12.17 -34.87 -16.45
N LYS A 271 -11.00 -35.10 -15.85
CA LYS A 271 -10.89 -35.87 -14.61
C LYS A 271 -11.61 -35.19 -13.44
N MET A 272 -11.54 -33.86 -13.33
CA MET A 272 -12.29 -33.15 -12.30
C MET A 272 -13.81 -33.38 -12.43
N GLU A 273 -14.34 -33.35 -13.65
CA GLU A 273 -15.74 -33.70 -13.92
C GLU A 273 -16.04 -35.19 -13.66
N GLU A 274 -15.17 -36.11 -14.09
CA GLU A 274 -15.33 -37.56 -13.84
C GLU A 274 -15.36 -37.91 -12.35
N TYR A 275 -14.59 -37.21 -11.52
CA TYR A 275 -14.53 -37.40 -10.07
C TYR A 275 -15.53 -36.54 -9.29
N ASP A 276 -16.44 -35.83 -9.96
CA ASP A 276 -17.43 -34.92 -9.34
C ASP A 276 -16.77 -33.88 -8.41
N PHE A 277 -15.59 -33.38 -8.82
CA PHE A 277 -14.86 -32.35 -8.09
C PHE A 277 -15.12 -30.97 -8.72
N PRO A 278 -15.77 -30.03 -8.01
CA PRO A 278 -16.16 -28.75 -8.59
C PRO A 278 -14.94 -27.86 -8.85
N MET A 279 -14.88 -27.28 -10.05
CA MET A 279 -13.91 -26.26 -10.43
C MET A 279 -14.54 -25.21 -11.35
N ASP A 280 -14.05 -23.97 -11.29
CA ASP A 280 -14.53 -22.85 -12.12
C ASP A 280 -13.49 -22.39 -13.15
N ALA A 281 -12.20 -22.48 -12.80
CA ALA A 281 -11.13 -21.99 -13.65
C ALA A 281 -9.87 -22.85 -13.61
N ILE A 282 -9.16 -22.90 -14.73
CA ILE A 282 -7.82 -23.46 -14.84
C ILE A 282 -6.83 -22.39 -15.30
N TRP A 283 -5.63 -22.41 -14.70
CA TRP A 283 -4.58 -21.42 -14.95
C TRP A 283 -3.46 -21.99 -15.80
N LEU A 284 -2.95 -21.19 -16.74
CA LEU A 284 -1.73 -21.44 -17.48
C LEU A 284 -0.63 -20.51 -16.97
N ASP A 285 0.40 -21.13 -16.39
CA ASP A 285 1.64 -20.47 -15.99
C ASP A 285 2.61 -20.34 -17.19
N ILE A 286 3.75 -19.70 -17.00
CA ILE A 286 4.58 -19.08 -18.07
C ILE A 286 4.97 -19.98 -19.24
N ASP A 287 4.97 -21.31 -19.11
CA ASP A 287 5.37 -22.22 -20.21
C ASP A 287 4.33 -22.36 -21.33
N TYR A 288 3.11 -21.82 -21.18
CA TYR A 288 2.15 -21.76 -22.29
C TYR A 288 2.61 -20.83 -23.42
N THR A 289 3.48 -19.87 -23.11
CA THR A 289 3.96 -18.85 -24.05
C THR A 289 5.00 -19.40 -25.04
N ASP A 290 5.13 -18.76 -26.20
CA ASP A 290 6.26 -19.01 -27.10
C ASP A 290 7.54 -18.37 -26.52
N GLY A 291 8.37 -19.17 -25.85
CA GLY A 291 9.68 -18.73 -25.37
C GLY A 291 9.64 -17.56 -24.38
N LYS A 292 8.59 -17.48 -23.54
CA LYS A 292 8.38 -16.42 -22.51
C LYS A 292 8.07 -15.06 -23.13
N LYS A 293 7.54 -15.05 -24.37
CA LYS A 293 6.93 -13.88 -25.01
C LYS A 293 5.44 -13.85 -24.63
N TYR A 294 5.03 -12.89 -23.79
CA TYR A 294 3.60 -12.71 -23.47
C TYR A 294 2.75 -12.43 -24.72
N PHE A 295 1.44 -12.63 -24.61
CA PHE A 295 0.51 -12.49 -25.75
C PHE A 295 0.79 -13.44 -26.93
N THR A 296 1.54 -14.53 -26.69
CA THR A 296 1.81 -15.60 -27.66
C THR A 296 1.45 -16.96 -27.04
N TRP A 297 1.37 -17.97 -27.90
CA TRP A 297 1.16 -19.37 -27.50
C TRP A 297 2.30 -20.21 -28.05
N ASN A 298 2.79 -21.16 -27.27
CA ASN A 298 3.76 -22.13 -27.74
C ASN A 298 3.13 -22.94 -28.88
N PRO A 299 3.66 -22.86 -30.12
CA PRO A 299 3.00 -23.44 -31.29
C PRO A 299 3.00 -24.97 -31.30
N GLN A 300 3.88 -25.61 -30.53
CA GLN A 300 3.96 -27.07 -30.42
C GLN A 300 2.98 -27.59 -29.36
N ASN A 301 2.99 -26.97 -28.19
CA ASN A 301 2.26 -27.46 -27.02
C ASN A 301 0.82 -26.92 -26.91
N TYR A 302 0.58 -25.75 -27.49
CA TYR A 302 -0.70 -25.03 -27.48
C TYR A 302 -1.04 -24.58 -28.91
N SER A 303 -1.14 -25.55 -29.82
CA SER A 303 -1.36 -25.32 -31.25
C SER A 303 -2.78 -24.88 -31.60
N ASP A 304 -3.77 -25.19 -30.75
CA ASP A 304 -5.18 -24.77 -30.91
C ASP A 304 -5.73 -24.14 -29.61
N PRO A 305 -5.25 -22.94 -29.24
CA PRO A 305 -5.69 -22.25 -28.02
C PRO A 305 -7.16 -21.82 -28.10
N VAL A 306 -7.70 -21.61 -29.30
CA VAL A 306 -9.11 -21.27 -29.51
C VAL A 306 -10.00 -22.51 -29.27
N GLY A 307 -9.60 -23.68 -29.77
CA GLY A 307 -10.28 -24.93 -29.48
C GLY A 307 -10.24 -25.29 -28.01
N LEU A 308 -9.10 -25.08 -27.33
CA LEU A 308 -9.00 -25.24 -25.88
C LEU A 308 -9.99 -24.33 -25.13
N GLN A 309 -10.06 -23.05 -25.49
CA GLN A 309 -11.02 -22.11 -24.87
C GLN A 309 -12.48 -22.52 -25.11
N LYS A 310 -12.81 -22.98 -26.33
CA LYS A 310 -14.16 -23.48 -26.66
C LYS A 310 -14.51 -24.74 -25.85
N TYR A 311 -13.56 -25.65 -25.69
CA TYR A 311 -13.73 -26.85 -24.88
C TYR A 311 -14.02 -26.52 -23.41
N LEU A 312 -13.24 -25.61 -22.83
CA LEU A 312 -13.48 -25.15 -21.44
C LEU A 312 -14.83 -24.45 -21.31
N ALA A 313 -15.17 -23.59 -22.28
CA ALA A 313 -16.45 -22.90 -22.31
C ALA A 313 -17.65 -23.86 -22.41
N SER A 314 -17.54 -24.98 -23.14
CA SER A 314 -18.63 -25.98 -23.22
C SER A 314 -18.88 -26.70 -21.89
N MET A 315 -17.91 -26.68 -20.97
CA MET A 315 -18.05 -27.19 -19.61
C MET A 315 -18.25 -26.07 -18.57
N ASN A 316 -18.56 -24.85 -19.04
CA ASN A 316 -18.71 -23.65 -18.21
C ASN A 316 -17.47 -23.34 -17.33
N LYS A 317 -16.27 -23.64 -17.83
CA LYS A 317 -14.99 -23.34 -17.17
C LYS A 317 -14.31 -22.13 -17.80
N ARG A 318 -13.48 -21.44 -17.02
CA ARG A 318 -12.65 -20.30 -17.47
C ARG A 318 -11.18 -20.68 -17.60
N LEU A 319 -10.52 -20.06 -18.56
CA LEU A 319 -9.07 -20.13 -18.72
C LEU A 319 -8.46 -18.82 -18.22
N ILE A 320 -7.42 -18.91 -17.38
CA ILE A 320 -6.62 -17.77 -16.95
C ILE A 320 -5.20 -17.97 -17.47
N THR A 321 -4.63 -16.95 -18.09
CA THR A 321 -3.26 -16.97 -18.63
C THR A 321 -2.41 -15.92 -17.94
N ILE A 322 -1.23 -16.30 -17.44
CA ILE A 322 -0.29 -15.34 -16.85
C ILE A 322 0.25 -14.36 -17.91
N ILE A 323 0.38 -13.09 -17.52
CA ILE A 323 1.01 -12.01 -18.29
C ILE A 323 1.80 -11.15 -17.29
N ASP A 324 3.13 -11.20 -17.35
CA ASP A 324 3.98 -10.41 -16.45
C ASP A 324 4.48 -9.12 -17.13
N PRO A 325 4.92 -8.11 -16.36
CA PRO A 325 5.26 -6.79 -16.89
C PRO A 325 6.65 -6.69 -17.53
N HIS A 326 7.42 -7.77 -17.62
CA HIS A 326 8.70 -7.77 -18.33
C HIS A 326 8.51 -8.26 -19.76
N ILE A 327 9.17 -7.62 -20.71
CA ILE A 327 9.02 -7.93 -22.13
C ILE A 327 10.36 -8.48 -22.64
N LYS A 328 10.35 -9.68 -23.21
CA LYS A 328 11.54 -10.31 -23.79
C LYS A 328 12.14 -9.38 -24.85
N VAL A 329 13.45 -9.13 -24.76
CA VAL A 329 14.21 -8.43 -25.79
C VAL A 329 14.39 -9.37 -26.99
N ASP A 330 13.65 -9.09 -28.07
CA ASP A 330 13.61 -9.90 -29.28
C ASP A 330 13.13 -9.03 -30.45
N SER A 331 13.94 -8.85 -31.49
CA SER A 331 13.64 -8.00 -32.64
C SER A 331 12.47 -8.49 -33.49
N ASP A 332 12.12 -9.77 -33.38
CA ASP A 332 11.01 -10.38 -34.12
C ASP A 332 9.72 -10.41 -33.28
N TYR A 333 9.74 -9.87 -32.05
CA TYR A 333 8.59 -9.82 -31.15
C TYR A 333 7.89 -8.44 -31.21
N PRO A 334 6.68 -8.35 -31.80
CA PRO A 334 6.04 -7.05 -32.05
C PRO A 334 5.75 -6.21 -30.80
N VAL A 335 5.48 -6.84 -29.66
CA VAL A 335 5.24 -6.13 -28.39
C VAL A 335 6.52 -5.42 -27.91
N TYR A 336 7.68 -6.07 -28.06
CA TYR A 336 8.97 -5.44 -27.75
C TYR A 336 9.25 -4.27 -28.69
N VAL A 337 9.21 -4.52 -30.00
CA VAL A 337 9.47 -3.50 -31.04
C VAL A 337 8.55 -2.30 -30.89
N GLY A 338 7.26 -2.52 -30.60
CA GLY A 338 6.29 -1.45 -30.39
C GLY A 338 6.57 -0.57 -29.17
N GLY A 339 7.21 -1.11 -28.14
CA GLY A 339 7.51 -0.42 -26.88
C GLY A 339 8.84 0.32 -26.81
N GLN A 340 9.80 -0.06 -27.66
CA GLN A 340 11.15 0.49 -27.66
C GLN A 340 11.16 2.02 -27.73
N GLY A 341 11.94 2.65 -26.84
CA GLY A 341 12.10 4.09 -26.76
C GLY A 341 10.87 4.86 -26.25
N LYS A 342 9.73 4.20 -26.01
CA LYS A 342 8.44 4.85 -25.71
C LYS A 342 7.87 4.49 -24.34
N TYR A 343 7.77 3.20 -24.04
CA TYR A 343 6.98 2.71 -22.89
C TYR A 343 7.79 2.00 -21.81
N PHE A 344 9.06 1.69 -22.07
CA PHE A 344 9.91 1.02 -21.09
C PHE A 344 10.47 1.97 -20.04
N VAL A 345 10.72 1.42 -18.85
CA VAL A 345 11.51 2.09 -17.80
C VAL A 345 12.89 2.42 -18.37
N LYS A 346 13.45 3.57 -18.00
CA LYS A 346 14.72 4.08 -18.52
C LYS A 346 15.77 4.19 -17.44
N TRP A 347 17.03 4.03 -17.83
CA TRP A 347 18.18 4.48 -17.05
C TRP A 347 18.27 6.01 -17.03
N GLU A 348 19.08 6.56 -16.13
CA GLU A 348 19.33 8.01 -16.02
C GLU A 348 19.89 8.61 -17.33
N ASN A 349 20.63 7.83 -18.10
CA ASN A 349 21.14 8.22 -19.43
C ASN A 349 20.07 8.21 -20.55
N GLY A 350 18.82 7.89 -20.23
CA GLY A 350 17.68 7.85 -21.15
C GLY A 350 17.50 6.55 -21.95
N SER A 351 18.44 5.60 -21.84
CA SER A 351 18.33 4.29 -22.50
C SER A 351 17.31 3.39 -21.80
N ASP A 352 16.67 2.49 -22.57
CA ASP A 352 15.71 1.55 -22.00
C ASP A 352 16.42 0.57 -21.05
N PHE A 353 15.83 0.37 -19.86
CA PHE A 353 16.33 -0.56 -18.85
C PHE A 353 16.24 -2.00 -19.35
N GLN A 354 17.32 -2.76 -19.18
CA GLN A 354 17.37 -4.19 -19.47
C GLN A 354 17.93 -4.95 -18.27
N GLY A 355 17.28 -6.06 -17.93
CA GLY A 355 17.70 -6.95 -16.87
C GLY A 355 17.32 -8.40 -17.19
N THR A 356 17.92 -9.33 -16.48
CA THR A 356 17.66 -10.77 -16.64
C THR A 356 16.51 -11.20 -15.73
N LYS A 357 15.51 -11.90 -16.28
CA LYS A 357 14.43 -12.56 -15.53
C LYS A 357 14.27 -13.99 -16.06
N TYR A 358 13.93 -14.91 -15.14
CA TYR A 358 13.91 -16.37 -15.31
C TYR A 358 15.27 -16.98 -15.61
N TYR A 359 15.79 -17.76 -14.67
CA TYR A 359 16.86 -18.70 -14.96
C TYR A 359 16.23 -19.91 -15.62
N ILE A 360 16.43 -20.05 -16.94
CA ILE A 360 16.26 -21.37 -17.56
C ILE A 360 17.43 -22.21 -17.04
N VAL A 361 17.21 -22.96 -15.96
CA VAL A 361 18.10 -24.07 -15.61
C VAL A 361 17.83 -25.17 -16.62
N SER A 362 18.39 -25.05 -17.83
CA SER A 362 18.47 -26.17 -18.75
C SER A 362 19.56 -27.12 -18.24
N ASN A 363 19.24 -27.87 -17.20
CA ASN A 363 19.94 -29.11 -16.90
C ASN A 363 19.08 -30.24 -17.45
N VAL A 364 19.38 -30.65 -18.69
CA VAL A 364 19.66 -32.01 -19.20
C VAL A 364 19.58 -31.96 -20.72
#